data_AF-A0A529LEI3-F1
#
_entry.id   AF-A0A529LEI3-F1
#
_cell.length_a   1.000
_cell.length_b   1.000
_cell.length_c   1.000
_cell.angle_alpha   90.00
_cell.angle_beta   90.00
_cell.angle_gamma   90.00
#
_symmetry.space_group_name_H-M   'P 1'
#
loop_
_entity.id
_entity.type
_entity.pdbx_description
1 polymer ?
#
loop_
_entity_poly.entity_id
_entity_poly.type
_entity_poly.pdbx_seq_one_letter_code
_entity_poly.pdbx_strand_id
1 'polypeptide(L)'
;MTPSKDISRLIEIMAALRAPKTGCPWDIEQDFSTIAPYTIEEAYEVADAIARGDLDDLRDELGDLLLQVVYHAQMAEEAGEFAFPDVVQAITTK
;
A
#
# COMPACT_ATOMS: atom_id res chain seq x y z
N MET A 1 15.97 8.05 7.63
CA MET A 1 14.64 8.73 7.68
C MET A 1 14.03 8.44 9.04
N THR A 2 13.27 9.37 9.61
CA THR A 2 12.58 9.14 10.90
C THR A 2 11.28 8.38 10.65
N PRO A 3 10.99 7.27 11.36
CA PRO A 3 9.71 6.58 11.29
C PRO A 3 8.54 7.51 11.63
N SER A 4 7.37 7.28 11.03
CA SER A 4 6.15 8.09 11.23
C SER A 4 4.95 7.21 11.55
N LYS A 5 3.99 7.76 12.31
CA LYS A 5 2.67 7.16 12.53
C LYS A 5 1.58 7.76 11.63
N ASP A 6 1.94 8.75 10.82
CA ASP A 6 1.01 9.47 9.94
C ASP A 6 0.95 8.80 8.58
N ILE A 7 -0.26 8.43 8.15
CA ILE A 7 -0.52 7.83 6.83
C ILE A 7 -0.02 8.71 5.68
N SER A 8 -0.05 10.03 5.86
CA SER A 8 0.44 11.00 4.86
C SER A 8 1.89 10.71 4.50
N ARG A 9 2.69 10.21 5.47
CA ARG A 9 4.09 9.88 5.21
C ARG A 9 4.25 8.70 4.27
N LEU A 10 3.39 7.67 4.37
CA LEU A 10 3.42 6.51 3.50
C LEU A 10 3.00 6.89 2.08
N ILE A 11 1.96 7.71 1.94
CA ILE A 11 1.49 8.25 0.66
C ILE A 11 2.62 9.07 -0.02
N GLU A 12 3.27 9.97 0.72
CA GLU A 12 4.42 10.74 0.21
C GLU A 12 5.58 9.85 -0.26
N ILE A 13 5.88 8.78 0.49
CA ILE A 13 6.94 7.84 0.12
C ILE A 13 6.58 7.14 -1.18
N MET A 14 5.34 6.63 -1.31
CA MET A 14 4.89 5.94 -2.52
C MET A 14 4.92 6.87 -3.74
N ALA A 15 4.41 8.10 -3.60
CA ALA A 15 4.48 9.11 -4.64
C ALA A 15 5.94 9.42 -5.06
N ALA A 16 6.86 9.46 -4.11
CA ALA A 16 8.29 9.65 -4.39
C ALA A 16 8.92 8.44 -5.09
N LEU A 17 8.57 7.21 -4.67
CA LEU A 17 9.04 5.97 -5.27
C LEU A 17 8.57 5.81 -6.72
N ARG A 18 7.36 6.25 -7.03
CA ARG A 18 6.79 6.16 -8.39
C ARG A 18 6.96 7.42 -9.24
N ALA A 19 7.69 8.42 -8.75
CA ALA A 19 7.93 9.66 -9.48
C ALA A 19 8.67 9.38 -10.82
N PRO A 20 8.13 9.74 -12.01
CA PRO A 20 8.62 9.24 -13.31
C PRO A 20 10.10 9.47 -13.65
N LYS A 21 10.76 10.45 -13.01
CA LYS A 21 12.16 10.81 -13.29
C LYS A 21 13.14 10.51 -12.16
N THR A 22 12.63 10.36 -10.94
CA THR A 22 13.45 10.30 -9.71
C THR A 22 13.11 9.13 -8.82
N GLY A 23 12.04 8.41 -9.14
CA GLY A 23 11.58 7.26 -8.41
C GLY A 23 12.45 6.03 -8.63
N CYS A 24 12.08 4.96 -7.94
CA CYS A 24 12.68 3.65 -8.09
C CYS A 24 12.23 3.03 -9.43
N PRO A 25 13.16 2.56 -10.30
CA PRO A 25 12.78 1.98 -11.58
C PRO A 25 11.84 0.78 -11.46
N TRP A 26 12.07 -0.09 -10.47
CA TRP A 26 11.19 -1.23 -10.24
C TRP A 26 9.78 -0.76 -9.90
N ASP A 27 9.65 0.24 -9.02
CA ASP A 27 8.34 0.74 -8.63
C ASP A 27 7.61 1.38 -9.80
N ILE A 28 8.28 2.20 -10.61
CA ILE A 28 7.69 2.86 -11.78
C ILE A 28 7.16 1.85 -12.80
N GLU A 29 7.85 0.73 -12.99
CA GLU A 29 7.48 -0.31 -13.97
C GLU A 29 6.26 -1.15 -13.57
N GLN A 30 5.82 -1.08 -12.30
CA GLN A 30 4.69 -1.88 -11.84
C GLN A 30 3.34 -1.32 -12.31
N ASP A 31 2.40 -2.24 -12.53
CA ASP A 31 0.99 -1.98 -12.79
C ASP A 31 0.07 -2.74 -11.82
N PHE A 32 -1.25 -2.53 -11.93
CA PHE A 32 -2.23 -3.20 -11.08
C PHE A 32 -2.09 -4.73 -11.09
N SER A 33 -1.76 -5.32 -12.24
CA SER A 33 -1.66 -6.76 -12.41
C SER A 33 -0.38 -7.33 -11.81
N THR A 34 0.72 -6.58 -11.83
CA THR A 34 1.99 -7.02 -11.23
C THR A 34 1.99 -6.89 -9.70
N ILE A 35 1.23 -5.95 -9.14
CA ILE A 35 1.10 -5.78 -7.68
C ILE A 35 0.04 -6.70 -7.06
N ALA A 36 -0.99 -7.11 -7.81
CA ALA A 36 -2.08 -7.94 -7.27
C ALA A 36 -1.64 -9.25 -6.58
N PRO A 37 -0.64 -10.02 -7.08
CA PRO A 37 -0.15 -11.20 -6.38
C PRO A 37 0.42 -10.89 -4.99
N TYR A 38 1.19 -9.81 -4.86
CA TYR A 38 1.72 -9.37 -3.56
C TYR A 38 0.58 -9.01 -2.60
N THR A 39 -0.46 -8.33 -3.08
CA THR A 39 -1.65 -8.03 -2.25
C THR A 39 -2.32 -9.30 -1.68
N ILE A 40 -2.30 -10.40 -2.44
CA ILE A 40 -2.83 -11.68 -1.98
C ILE A 40 -1.89 -12.33 -0.95
N GLU A 41 -0.58 -12.27 -1.19
CA GLU A 41 0.46 -12.79 -0.29
C GLU A 41 0.35 -12.14 1.10
N GLU A 42 0.35 -10.81 1.18
CA GLU A 42 0.23 -10.08 2.46
C GLU A 42 -1.07 -10.43 3.21
N ALA A 43 -2.16 -10.65 2.48
CA ALA A 43 -3.44 -11.05 3.09
C ALA A 43 -3.36 -12.46 3.71
N TYR A 44 -2.59 -13.37 3.11
CA TYR A 44 -2.31 -14.68 3.69
C TYR A 44 -1.37 -14.57 4.90
N GLU A 45 -0.39 -13.68 4.87
CA GLU A 45 0.54 -13.47 6.00
C GLU A 45 -0.18 -12.85 7.21
N VAL A 46 -1.08 -11.87 6.99
CA VAL A 46 -2.00 -11.39 8.02
C VAL A 46 -2.81 -12.53 8.63
N ALA A 47 -3.36 -13.43 7.80
CA ALA A 47 -4.14 -14.57 8.28
C ALA A 47 -3.29 -15.57 9.08
N ASP A 48 -2.05 -15.83 8.66
CA ASP A 48 -1.11 -16.68 9.37
C ASP A 48 -0.71 -16.09 10.73
N ALA A 49 -0.36 -14.81 10.78
CA ALA A 49 -0.03 -14.11 12.02
C ALA A 49 -1.19 -14.19 13.05
N ILE A 50 -2.44 -14.02 12.58
CA ILE A 50 -3.64 -14.22 13.41
C ILE A 50 -3.72 -15.66 13.91
N ALA A 51 -3.52 -16.65 13.04
CA ALA A 51 -3.60 -18.07 13.41
C ALA A 51 -2.55 -18.46 14.44
N ARG A 52 -1.36 -17.85 14.40
CA ARG A 52 -0.30 -18.03 15.38
C ARG A 52 -0.48 -17.22 16.67
N GLY A 53 -1.42 -16.28 16.70
CA GLY A 53 -1.60 -15.37 17.83
C GLY A 53 -0.42 -14.40 18.01
N ASP A 54 0.29 -14.10 16.93
CA ASP A 54 1.48 -13.27 16.94
C ASP A 54 1.11 -11.81 16.63
N LEU A 55 0.97 -11.00 17.67
CA LEU A 55 0.51 -9.61 17.53
C LEU A 55 1.58 -8.66 17.00
N ASP A 56 2.87 -8.98 17.20
CA ASP A 56 3.95 -8.17 16.65
C ASP A 56 4.02 -8.36 15.14
N ASP A 57 3.96 -9.62 14.70
CA ASP A 57 3.94 -9.96 13.28
C ASP A 57 2.67 -9.45 12.60
N LEU A 58 1.50 -9.63 13.23
CA LEU A 58 0.24 -9.08 12.71
C LEU A 58 0.31 -7.57 12.45
N ARG A 59 0.99 -6.81 13.32
CA ARG A 59 1.15 -5.36 13.11
C ARG A 59 1.98 -5.08 11.87
N ASP A 60 3.04 -5.85 11.65
CA ASP A 60 3.98 -5.66 10.56
C ASP A 60 3.30 -6.06 9.22
N GLU A 61 2.63 -7.21 9.17
CA GLU A 61 1.89 -7.67 7.97
C GLU A 61 0.68 -6.78 7.62
N LEU A 62 0.00 -6.20 8.62
CA LEU A 62 -1.04 -5.17 8.35
C LEU A 62 -0.44 -3.91 7.74
N GLY A 63 0.82 -3.60 8.05
CA GLY A 63 1.57 -2.51 7.44
C GLY A 63 1.90 -2.79 5.98
N ASP A 64 2.35 -4.00 5.68
CA ASP A 64 2.70 -4.41 4.33
C ASP A 64 1.45 -4.55 3.44
N LEU A 65 0.34 -5.09 3.97
CA LEU A 65 -0.95 -5.05 3.29
C LEU A 65 -1.43 -3.61 3.01
N LEU A 66 -1.24 -2.68 3.97
CA LEU A 66 -1.58 -1.27 3.79
C LEU A 66 -0.70 -0.61 2.72
N LEU A 67 0.58 -0.99 2.62
CA LEU A 67 1.47 -0.53 1.54
C LEU A 67 0.88 -0.90 0.17
N GLN A 68 0.38 -2.12 -0.01
CA GLN A 68 -0.24 -2.54 -1.28
C GLN A 68 -1.47 -1.70 -1.63
N VAL A 69 -2.31 -1.34 -0.64
CA VAL A 69 -3.46 -0.43 -0.85
C VAL A 69 -3.01 0.96 -1.31
N VAL A 70 -2.00 1.54 -0.67
CA VAL A 70 -1.42 2.83 -1.07
C VAL A 70 -0.80 2.75 -2.47
N TYR A 71 -0.16 1.62 -2.80
CA TYR A 71 0.42 1.37 -4.12
C TYR A 71 -0.64 1.45 -5.22
N HIS A 72 -1.73 0.68 -5.10
CA HIS A 72 -2.84 0.71 -6.07
C HIS A 72 -3.50 2.09 -6.16
N ALA A 73 -3.68 2.77 -5.03
CA ALA A 73 -4.23 4.12 -5.01
C ALA A 73 -3.34 5.13 -5.73
N GLN A 74 -2.01 5.03 -5.56
CA GLN A 74 -1.05 5.87 -6.28
C GLN A 74 -1.10 5.63 -7.80
N MET A 75 -1.17 4.36 -8.24
CA MET A 75 -1.33 4.03 -9.66
C MET A 75 -2.65 4.54 -10.25
N ALA A 76 -3.73 4.47 -9.49
CA ALA A 76 -5.03 5.00 -9.90
C ALA A 76 -5.03 6.53 -10.01
N GLU A 77 -4.32 7.21 -9.10
CA GLU A 77 -4.17 8.67 -9.13
C GLU A 77 -3.34 9.10 -10.34
N GLU A 78 -2.25 8.37 -10.64
CA GLU A 78 -1.44 8.57 -11.86
C GLU A 78 -2.26 8.40 -13.14
N ALA A 79 -3.21 7.48 -13.15
CA ALA A 79 -4.14 7.25 -14.26
C ALA A 79 -5.29 8.27 -14.33
N GLY A 80 -5.45 9.13 -13.31
CA GLY A 80 -6.54 10.11 -13.23
C GLY A 80 -7.91 9.52 -12.86
N GLU A 81 -7.93 8.35 -12.24
CA GLU A 81 -9.16 7.61 -11.91
C GLU A 81 -9.68 7.93 -10.50
N PHE A 82 -8.87 7.70 -9.46
CA PHE A 82 -9.18 8.01 -8.06
C PHE A 82 -7.90 8.10 -7.23
N ALA A 83 -7.97 8.70 -6.03
CA ALA A 83 -6.85 8.82 -5.11
C ALA A 83 -7.11 8.09 -3.78
N PHE A 84 -6.08 7.98 -2.93
CA PHE A 84 -6.20 7.31 -1.62
C PHE A 84 -7.38 7.82 -0.75
N PRO A 85 -7.68 9.14 -0.68
CA PRO A 85 -8.85 9.62 0.07
C PRO A 85 -10.17 9.04 -0.42
N ASP A 86 -10.32 8.74 -1.71
CA ASP A 86 -11.53 8.15 -2.27
C ASP A 86 -11.71 6.69 -1.80
N VAL A 87 -10.62 5.94 -1.62
CA VAL A 87 -10.63 4.60 -1.02
C VAL A 87 -11.14 4.65 0.42
N VAL A 88 -10.69 5.64 1.20
CA VAL A 88 -11.16 5.87 2.57
C VAL A 88 -12.63 6.32 2.58
N GLN A 89 -13.02 7.19 1.64
CA GLN A 89 -14.40 7.62 1.51
C GLN A 89 -15.32 6.43 1.22
N ALA A 90 -14.93 5.55 0.29
CA ALA A 90 -15.72 4.40 -0.14
C ALA A 90 -16.08 3.42 0.99
N ILE A 91 -15.30 3.37 2.09
CA ILE A 91 -15.63 2.56 3.27
C ILE A 91 -16.40 3.34 4.34
N THR A 92 -16.15 4.64 4.48
CA THR A 92 -16.81 5.48 5.49
C THR A 92 -18.21 5.92 5.10
N THR A 93 -18.59 5.79 3.83
CA THR A 93 -19.94 6.06 3.33
C THR A 93 -20.80 4.81 3.16
N LYS A 94 -20.35 3.63 3.61
CA LYS A 94 -21.17 2.40 3.65
C LYS A 94 -22.13 2.43 4.83
#